data_AF-A0A3D5W3K0-F1
#
_entry.id   AF-A0A3D5W3K0-F1
#
_cell.length_a   1.000
_cell.length_b   1.000
_cell.length_c   1.000
_cell.angle_alpha   90.00
_cell.angle_beta   90.00
_cell.angle_gamma   90.00
#
_symmetry.space_group_name_H-M   'P 1'
#
loop_
_entity.id
_entity.type
_entity.pdbx_description
1 polymer ?
#
loop_
_entity_poly.entity_id
_entity_poly.type
_entity_poly.pdbx_seq_one_letter_code
_entity_poly.pdbx_strand_id
1 'polypeptide(L)'
;GEQVHSPTIPTGEADVILALEWAEGLRWLKYLNPQTGTFIADTQQIVPPFACRNRHPGGLSGYDQLTVNEIRSQLPDTLALDAGGIAAELGNPKAANTVLLGALSTALNFPIEDWQKLIASAVPPKTVEVNRRAFTTGREWALNPPAVSAAELVAPVALEPVRTRAELEITEAWCKGCDICVKVCPERCLFLNEQEVVEIFDPAACTGCRLCEWLCPDFAIRIHIQAAESQA
;
A
#
# COMPACT_ATOMS: atom_id res chain seq x y z
N GLY A 1 -28.67 -10.73 -8.06
CA GLY A 1 -30.14 -10.71 -8.11
C GLY A 1 -30.59 -10.59 -9.55
N GLU A 2 -31.90 -10.73 -9.81
CA GLU A 2 -32.48 -10.64 -11.17
C GLU A 2 -32.36 -9.25 -11.80
N GLN A 3 -32.05 -8.22 -11.02
CA GLN A 3 -31.74 -6.87 -11.49
C GLN A 3 -30.37 -6.44 -10.97
N VAL A 4 -29.52 -5.97 -11.89
CA VAL A 4 -28.21 -5.37 -11.59
C VAL A 4 -28.31 -3.89 -11.93
N HIS A 5 -28.38 -3.04 -10.91
CA HIS A 5 -28.32 -1.60 -11.09
C HIS A 5 -26.86 -1.17 -11.38
N SER A 6 -26.70 -0.02 -12.05
CA SER A 6 -25.40 0.55 -12.45
C SER A 6 -24.34 0.42 -11.33
N PRO A 7 -23.08 0.10 -11.64
CA PRO A 7 -22.02 -0.17 -10.66
C PRO A 7 -21.53 1.10 -9.91
N THR A 8 -22.24 2.22 -10.03
CA THR A 8 -21.83 3.51 -9.47
C THR A 8 -22.51 3.69 -8.12
N ILE A 9 -21.76 3.56 -7.03
CA ILE A 9 -22.24 3.80 -5.68
C ILE A 9 -22.23 5.32 -5.43
N PRO A 10 -23.37 5.95 -5.10
CA PRO A 10 -23.40 7.37 -4.77
C PRO A 10 -22.67 7.69 -3.46
N THR A 11 -22.26 8.94 -3.31
CA THR A 11 -21.66 9.45 -2.06
C THR A 11 -22.64 9.28 -0.90
N GLY A 12 -22.19 8.70 0.21
CA GLY A 12 -23.02 8.48 1.39
C GLY A 12 -23.99 7.29 1.31
N GLU A 13 -23.91 6.44 0.28
CA GLU A 13 -24.83 5.30 0.10
C GLU A 13 -24.18 3.93 0.31
N ALA A 14 -22.87 3.84 0.51
CA ALA A 14 -22.22 2.54 0.75
C ALA A 14 -22.53 2.01 2.15
N ASP A 15 -23.10 0.81 2.24
CA ASP A 15 -23.35 0.11 3.51
C ASP A 15 -22.04 -0.39 4.15
N VAL A 16 -21.07 -0.79 3.33
CA VAL A 16 -19.77 -1.28 3.81
C VAL A 16 -18.66 -0.78 2.90
N ILE A 17 -17.59 -0.29 3.51
CA ILE A 17 -16.30 -0.10 2.83
C ILE A 17 -15.32 -1.13 3.41
N LEU A 18 -14.75 -1.94 2.53
CA LEU A 18 -13.66 -2.86 2.84
C LEU A 18 -12.41 -2.41 2.08
N ALA A 19 -11.32 -2.14 2.79
CA ALA A 19 -10.04 -1.73 2.20
C ALA A 19 -8.90 -2.66 2.62
N LEU A 20 -8.01 -2.96 1.67
CA LEU A 20 -6.80 -3.76 1.91
C LEU A 20 -5.63 -2.90 2.41
N GLU A 21 -5.82 -1.58 2.47
CA GLU A 21 -4.79 -0.60 2.76
C GLU A 21 -5.44 0.67 3.35
N TRP A 22 -4.76 1.32 4.29
CA TRP A 22 -5.36 2.37 5.09
C TRP A 22 -5.73 3.63 4.29
N ALA A 23 -4.81 4.17 3.48
CA ALA A 23 -5.10 5.36 2.66
C ALA A 23 -6.08 5.05 1.52
N GLU A 24 -6.13 3.81 1.02
CA GLU A 24 -7.21 3.37 0.16
C GLU A 24 -8.57 3.51 0.85
N GLY A 25 -8.71 3.00 2.08
CA GLY A 25 -9.95 3.11 2.85
C GLY A 25 -10.38 4.56 3.07
N LEU A 26 -9.45 5.41 3.52
CA LEU A 26 -9.71 6.84 3.74
C LEU A 26 -10.20 7.56 2.49
N ARG A 27 -9.63 7.25 1.32
CA ARG A 27 -10.01 7.87 0.03
C ARG A 27 -11.47 7.63 -0.32
N TRP A 28 -12.02 6.48 0.07
CA TRP A 28 -13.38 6.08 -0.22
C TRP A 28 -14.38 6.44 0.88
N LEU A 29 -13.91 6.93 2.04
CA LEU A 29 -14.75 7.16 3.22
C LEU A 29 -15.98 8.06 2.95
N LYS A 30 -15.88 9.01 2.03
CA LYS A 30 -16.99 9.87 1.61
C LYS A 30 -18.19 9.10 1.04
N TYR A 31 -17.99 7.89 0.54
CA TYR A 31 -19.07 7.06 0.01
C TYR A 31 -19.80 6.28 1.12
N LEU A 32 -19.21 6.15 2.30
CA LEU A 32 -19.80 5.44 3.41
C LEU A 32 -21.07 6.14 3.88
N ASN A 33 -22.13 5.36 4.09
CA ASN A 33 -23.33 5.85 4.75
C ASN A 33 -22.99 6.34 6.17
N PRO A 34 -23.18 7.63 6.50
CA PRO A 34 -22.74 8.19 7.77
C PRO A 34 -23.58 7.71 8.97
N GLN A 35 -24.74 7.08 8.74
CA GLN A 35 -25.65 6.63 9.79
C GLN A 35 -25.54 5.13 10.06
N THR A 36 -25.29 4.33 9.03
CA THR A 36 -25.37 2.85 9.10
C THR A 36 -24.17 2.14 8.51
N GLY A 37 -23.25 2.88 7.87
CA GLY A 37 -22.15 2.29 7.14
C GLY A 37 -21.10 1.72 8.07
N THR A 38 -20.58 0.53 7.73
CA THR A 38 -19.46 -0.10 8.42
C THR A 38 -18.15 0.13 7.66
N PHE A 39 -17.15 0.71 8.32
CA PHE A 39 -15.81 0.87 7.76
C PHE A 39 -14.87 -0.23 8.26
N ILE A 40 -14.31 -1.01 7.33
CA ILE A 40 -13.38 -2.11 7.61
C ILE A 40 -12.12 -1.88 6.79
N ALA A 41 -10.96 -1.80 7.44
CA ALA A 41 -9.70 -1.55 6.73
C ALA A 41 -8.51 -2.25 7.38
N ASP A 42 -7.59 -2.75 6.55
CA ASP A 42 -6.25 -3.09 7.00
C ASP A 42 -5.50 -1.80 7.40
N THR A 43 -4.80 -1.84 8.54
CA THR A 43 -3.93 -0.74 8.97
C THR A 43 -2.61 -0.68 8.21
N GLN A 44 -2.36 -1.64 7.31
CA GLN A 44 -1.22 -1.62 6.40
C GLN A 44 -1.12 -0.28 5.66
N GLN A 45 0.10 0.27 5.63
CA GLN A 45 0.45 1.46 4.88
C GLN A 45 1.45 1.12 3.79
N ILE A 46 1.06 1.37 2.54
CA ILE A 46 1.92 1.22 1.39
C ILE A 46 2.10 2.60 0.79
N VAL A 47 3.23 3.26 1.11
CA VAL A 47 3.58 4.54 0.50
C VAL A 47 4.09 4.27 -0.92
N PRO A 48 3.32 4.62 -1.97
CA PRO A 48 3.83 4.43 -3.31
C PRO A 48 4.98 5.41 -3.57
N PRO A 49 5.98 5.04 -4.39
CA PRO A 49 7.14 5.91 -4.68
C PRO A 49 6.76 7.32 -5.15
N PHE A 50 5.61 7.48 -5.82
CA PHE A 50 5.08 8.75 -6.30
C PHE A 50 4.39 9.62 -5.23
N ALA A 51 4.03 9.06 -4.06
CA ALA A 51 3.52 9.84 -2.93
C ALA A 51 4.63 10.59 -2.17
N CYS A 52 5.89 10.17 -2.34
CA CYS A 52 7.05 10.89 -1.82
C CYS A 52 7.22 12.20 -2.62
N ARG A 53 6.76 13.34 -2.05
CA ARG A 53 6.72 14.63 -2.77
C ARG A 53 8.11 15.13 -3.18
N ASN A 54 9.12 14.77 -2.41
CA ASN A 54 10.53 15.06 -2.66
C ASN A 54 11.28 13.89 -3.30
N ARG A 55 10.60 12.78 -3.70
CA ARG A 55 11.13 11.60 -4.44
C ARG A 55 12.45 11.02 -3.94
N HIS A 56 12.86 11.42 -2.74
CA HIS A 56 13.97 10.91 -1.96
C HIS A 56 13.47 9.77 -1.08
N PRO A 57 14.28 8.73 -0.85
CA PRO A 57 14.09 7.83 0.28
C PRO A 57 13.96 8.65 1.57
N GLY A 58 12.94 8.36 2.39
CA GLY A 58 12.67 9.18 3.58
C GLY A 58 11.93 10.49 3.29
N GLY A 59 11.30 10.62 2.14
CA GLY A 59 10.62 11.83 1.72
C GLY A 59 9.33 12.16 2.48
N LEU A 60 8.95 13.46 2.54
CA LEU A 60 7.62 13.84 3.04
C LEU A 60 6.56 13.21 2.13
N SER A 61 5.84 12.24 2.69
CA SER A 61 4.79 11.54 2.00
C SER A 61 3.52 12.41 1.97
N GLY A 62 2.88 12.52 0.81
CA GLY A 62 1.51 13.04 0.68
C GLY A 62 0.45 12.05 1.13
N TYR A 63 0.85 10.96 1.79
CA TYR A 63 0.00 9.92 2.35
C TYR A 63 -0.79 10.45 3.54
N ASP A 64 -2.09 10.15 3.60
CA ASP A 64 -2.97 10.64 4.65
C ASP A 64 -2.52 10.13 6.03
N GLN A 65 -2.35 11.08 6.96
CA GLN A 65 -1.84 10.79 8.31
C GLN A 65 -2.96 10.58 9.34
N LEU A 66 -4.22 10.50 8.90
CA LEU A 66 -5.34 10.26 9.80
C LEU A 66 -5.17 8.92 10.51
N THR A 67 -5.22 8.95 11.82
CA THR A 67 -5.08 7.78 12.68
C THR A 67 -6.40 7.03 12.80
N VAL A 68 -6.31 5.75 13.18
CA VAL A 68 -7.48 4.93 13.50
C VAL A 68 -8.36 5.59 14.58
N ASN A 69 -7.76 6.26 15.57
CA ASN A 69 -8.49 6.93 16.64
C ASN A 69 -9.24 8.17 16.16
N GLU A 70 -8.64 8.95 15.26
CA GLU A 70 -9.32 10.10 14.65
C GLU A 70 -10.53 9.66 13.83
N ILE A 71 -10.43 8.53 13.13
CA ILE A 71 -11.56 7.94 12.41
C ILE A 71 -12.60 7.38 13.37
N ARG A 72 -12.20 6.61 14.38
CA ARG A 72 -13.12 6.05 15.40
C ARG A 72 -13.87 7.12 16.19
N SER A 73 -13.28 8.31 16.38
CA SER A 73 -13.99 9.43 17.02
C SER A 73 -15.18 9.96 16.20
N GLN A 74 -15.15 9.77 14.88
CA GLN A 74 -16.21 10.17 13.95
C GLN A 74 -17.10 8.98 13.55
N LEU A 75 -16.52 7.78 13.50
CA LEU A 75 -17.13 6.52 13.08
C LEU A 75 -16.81 5.42 14.11
N PRO A 76 -17.54 5.37 15.24
CA PRO A 76 -17.23 4.46 16.36
C PRO A 76 -17.16 2.97 15.97
N ASP A 77 -17.96 2.55 15.00
CA ASP A 77 -18.05 1.16 14.53
C ASP A 77 -16.93 0.77 13.54
N THR A 78 -15.88 1.59 13.43
CA THR A 78 -14.72 1.31 12.55
C THR A 78 -13.94 0.07 13.01
N LEU A 79 -13.79 -0.88 12.10
CA LEU A 79 -13.01 -2.12 12.24
C LEU A 79 -11.67 -1.97 11.50
N ALA A 80 -10.68 -1.39 12.17
CA ALA A 80 -9.31 -1.28 11.68
C ALA A 80 -8.38 -2.27 12.40
N LEU A 81 -7.75 -3.17 11.65
CA LEU A 81 -6.90 -4.27 12.14
C LEU A 81 -5.63 -4.43 11.32
N ASP A 82 -4.58 -4.96 11.94
CA ASP A 82 -3.36 -5.41 11.24
C ASP A 82 -3.58 -6.80 10.65
N ALA A 83 -4.25 -6.86 9.50
CA ALA A 83 -4.58 -8.15 8.86
C ALA A 83 -3.31 -8.85 8.34
N GLY A 84 -2.30 -8.08 7.93
CA GLY A 84 -0.97 -8.58 7.56
C GLY A 84 -0.26 -9.28 8.73
N GLY A 85 -0.21 -8.65 9.90
CA GLY A 85 0.37 -9.20 11.13
C GLY A 85 -0.35 -10.47 11.57
N ILE A 86 -1.69 -10.44 11.65
CA ILE A 86 -2.50 -11.61 11.99
C ILE A 86 -2.22 -12.78 11.02
N ALA A 87 -2.17 -12.52 9.71
CA ALA A 87 -1.90 -13.55 8.72
C ALA A 87 -0.47 -14.11 8.82
N ALA A 88 0.50 -13.26 9.15
CA ALA A 88 1.89 -13.65 9.37
C ALA A 88 2.02 -14.59 10.59
N GLU A 89 1.35 -14.27 11.71
CA GLU A 89 1.30 -15.12 12.91
C GLU A 89 0.68 -16.50 12.64
N LEU A 90 -0.29 -16.56 11.73
CA LEU A 90 -0.90 -17.82 11.28
C LEU A 90 -0.01 -18.64 10.33
N GLY A 91 1.16 -18.10 9.95
CA GLY A 91 2.16 -18.77 9.12
C GLY A 91 1.99 -18.55 7.61
N ASN A 92 1.10 -17.66 7.18
CA ASN A 92 0.96 -17.29 5.78
C ASN A 92 0.53 -15.83 5.62
N PRO A 93 1.47 -14.88 5.42
CA PRO A 93 1.13 -13.46 5.26
C PRO A 93 0.21 -13.19 4.06
N LYS A 94 0.15 -14.10 3.07
CA LYS A 94 -0.79 -13.98 1.93
C LYS A 94 -2.26 -14.22 2.31
N ALA A 95 -2.54 -14.61 3.55
CA ALA A 95 -3.91 -14.83 4.04
C ALA A 95 -4.56 -13.55 4.63
N ALA A 96 -3.92 -12.38 4.56
CA ALA A 96 -4.44 -11.12 5.08
C ALA A 96 -5.84 -10.78 4.54
N ASN A 97 -6.06 -10.94 3.23
CA ASN A 97 -7.38 -10.73 2.63
C ASN A 97 -8.45 -11.63 3.27
N THR A 98 -8.10 -12.84 3.67
CA THR A 98 -9.02 -13.78 4.31
C THR A 98 -9.34 -13.40 5.75
N VAL A 99 -8.39 -12.77 6.46
CA VAL A 99 -8.64 -12.12 7.77
C VAL A 99 -9.69 -11.01 7.60
N LEU A 100 -9.52 -10.15 6.59
CA LEU A 100 -10.47 -9.08 6.29
C LEU A 100 -11.86 -9.61 5.89
N LEU A 101 -11.94 -10.72 5.15
CA LEU A 101 -13.22 -11.40 4.87
C LEU A 101 -13.89 -11.92 6.16
N GLY A 102 -13.09 -12.39 7.12
CA GLY A 102 -13.54 -12.73 8.46
C GLY A 102 -14.21 -11.54 9.14
N ALA A 103 -13.56 -10.39 9.14
CA ALA A 103 -14.14 -9.15 9.67
C ALA A 103 -15.41 -8.73 8.91
N LEU A 104 -15.38 -8.74 7.58
CA LEU A 104 -16.54 -8.42 6.74
C LEU A 104 -17.77 -9.29 7.05
N SER A 105 -17.55 -10.55 7.41
CA SER A 105 -18.64 -11.47 7.76
C SER A 105 -19.47 -11.04 8.98
N THR A 106 -19.02 -10.07 9.78
CA THR A 106 -19.83 -9.51 10.89
C THR A 106 -20.82 -8.45 10.40
N ALA A 107 -20.51 -7.78 9.27
CA ALA A 107 -21.36 -6.77 8.66
C ALA A 107 -22.38 -7.36 7.65
N LEU A 108 -22.11 -8.56 7.12
CA LEU A 108 -22.96 -9.20 6.11
C LEU A 108 -23.73 -10.40 6.70
N ASN A 109 -25.02 -10.49 6.37
CA ASN A 109 -25.90 -11.55 6.85
C ASN A 109 -25.85 -12.82 5.99
N PHE A 110 -24.68 -13.45 5.89
CA PHE A 110 -24.48 -14.72 5.19
C PHE A 110 -24.08 -15.83 6.18
N PRO A 111 -24.52 -17.09 5.97
CA PRO A 111 -24.11 -18.21 6.80
C PRO A 111 -22.59 -18.41 6.79
N ILE A 112 -22.01 -18.64 7.97
CA ILE A 112 -20.57 -18.86 8.13
C ILE A 112 -20.07 -20.07 7.35
N GLU A 113 -20.92 -21.09 7.21
CA GLU A 113 -20.61 -22.28 6.42
C GLU A 113 -20.36 -21.96 4.95
N ASP A 114 -21.09 -20.99 4.40
CA ASP A 114 -20.96 -20.62 2.98
C ASP A 114 -19.65 -19.88 2.73
N TRP A 115 -19.25 -19.00 3.64
CA TRP A 115 -17.91 -18.39 3.63
C TRP A 115 -16.82 -19.45 3.66
N GLN A 116 -16.87 -20.40 4.60
CA GLN A 116 -15.84 -21.44 4.75
C GLN A 116 -15.78 -22.38 3.55
N LYS A 117 -16.92 -22.72 2.94
CA LYS A 117 -16.99 -23.50 1.70
C LYS A 117 -16.33 -22.75 0.53
N LEU A 118 -16.69 -21.48 0.34
CA LEU A 118 -16.14 -20.65 -0.73
C LEU A 118 -14.62 -20.48 -0.60
N ILE A 119 -14.15 -20.15 0.60
CA ILE A 119 -12.71 -20.01 0.88
C ILE A 119 -11.97 -21.29 0.52
N ALA A 120 -12.48 -22.46 0.95
CA ALA A 120 -11.85 -23.74 0.64
C ALA A 120 -11.77 -24.05 -0.87
N SER A 121 -12.74 -23.56 -1.66
CA SER A 121 -12.76 -23.73 -3.11
C SER A 121 -11.94 -22.69 -3.89
N ALA A 122 -11.75 -21.49 -3.33
CA ALA A 122 -11.13 -20.36 -4.02
C ALA A 122 -9.61 -20.27 -3.80
N VAL A 123 -9.10 -20.78 -2.66
CA VAL A 123 -7.68 -20.71 -2.33
C VAL A 123 -6.92 -21.97 -2.78
N PRO A 124 -5.59 -21.90 -2.96
CA PRO A 124 -4.78 -23.08 -3.26
C PRO A 124 -5.02 -24.22 -2.25
N PRO A 125 -5.10 -25.50 -2.68
CA PRO A 125 -5.43 -26.62 -1.79
C PRO A 125 -4.54 -26.73 -0.55
N LYS A 126 -3.25 -26.45 -0.70
CA LYS A 126 -2.26 -26.48 0.39
C LYS A 126 -2.44 -25.37 1.44
N THR A 127 -3.23 -24.34 1.13
CA THR A 127 -3.46 -23.19 2.01
C THR A 127 -4.87 -23.12 2.57
N VAL A 128 -5.73 -24.13 2.33
CA VAL A 128 -7.13 -24.12 2.79
C VAL A 128 -7.22 -23.95 4.30
N GLU A 129 -6.43 -24.70 5.06
CA GLU A 129 -6.51 -24.69 6.53
C GLU A 129 -6.07 -23.34 7.12
N VAL A 130 -4.96 -22.78 6.65
CA VAL A 130 -4.50 -21.46 7.13
C VAL A 130 -5.49 -20.36 6.77
N ASN A 131 -6.18 -20.44 5.61
CA ASN A 131 -7.20 -19.48 5.24
C ASN A 131 -8.49 -19.63 6.06
N ARG A 132 -8.91 -20.86 6.40
CA ARG A 132 -10.04 -21.07 7.32
C ARG A 132 -9.75 -20.48 8.69
N ARG A 133 -8.55 -20.70 9.22
CA ARG A 133 -8.10 -20.09 10.48
C ARG A 133 -8.07 -18.57 10.37
N ALA A 134 -7.49 -18.02 9.29
CA ALA A 134 -7.46 -16.57 9.05
C ALA A 134 -8.87 -15.94 9.05
N PHE A 135 -9.83 -16.58 8.38
CA PHE A 135 -11.22 -16.13 8.39
C PHE A 135 -11.82 -16.14 9.80
N THR A 136 -11.66 -17.24 10.53
CA THR A 136 -12.17 -17.35 11.90
C THR A 136 -11.54 -16.28 12.81
N THR A 137 -10.22 -16.12 12.77
CA THR A 137 -9.51 -15.12 13.58
C THR A 137 -9.94 -13.70 13.25
N GLY A 138 -10.09 -13.35 11.96
CA GLY A 138 -10.57 -12.04 11.56
C GLY A 138 -12.00 -11.76 12.02
N ARG A 139 -12.87 -12.78 11.97
CA ARG A 139 -14.24 -12.69 12.48
C ARG A 139 -14.28 -12.51 13.99
N GLU A 140 -13.52 -13.31 14.74
CA GLU A 140 -13.45 -13.23 16.21
C GLU A 140 -12.91 -11.87 16.67
N TRP A 141 -11.90 -11.36 15.98
CA TRP A 141 -11.36 -10.02 16.19
C TRP A 141 -12.43 -8.95 15.98
N ALA A 142 -13.21 -9.03 14.90
CA ALA A 142 -14.25 -8.04 14.60
C ALA A 142 -15.44 -8.08 15.57
N LEU A 143 -15.73 -9.24 16.16
CA LEU A 143 -16.75 -9.38 17.21
C LEU A 143 -16.26 -8.87 18.58
N ASN A 144 -14.94 -8.84 18.80
CA ASN A 144 -14.32 -8.42 20.04
C ASN A 144 -13.14 -7.47 19.76
N PRO A 145 -13.38 -6.32 19.11
CA PRO A 145 -12.30 -5.43 18.74
C PRO A 145 -11.63 -4.93 20.04
N PRO A 146 -10.30 -5.01 20.15
CA PRO A 146 -9.61 -4.56 21.34
C PRO A 146 -9.92 -3.08 21.58
N ALA A 147 -10.14 -2.71 22.84
CA ALA A 147 -10.22 -1.32 23.23
C ALA A 147 -8.89 -0.67 22.89
N VAL A 148 -8.90 0.25 21.93
CA VAL A 148 -7.67 0.92 21.47
C VAL A 148 -7.10 1.70 22.64
N SER A 149 -5.85 1.42 23.00
CA SER A 149 -5.11 2.35 23.83
C SER A 149 -4.84 3.61 23.02
N ALA A 150 -4.83 4.79 23.64
CA ALA A 150 -4.51 6.05 22.96
C ALA A 150 -3.09 6.08 22.32
N ALA A 151 -2.31 5.01 22.50
CA ALA A 151 -0.90 4.88 22.18
C ALA A 151 -0.59 3.83 21.09
N GLU A 152 -1.55 3.34 20.31
CA GLU A 152 -1.30 2.42 19.18
C GLU A 152 -1.79 3.08 17.87
N LEU A 153 -1.24 4.24 17.50
CA LEU A 153 0.01 4.47 16.74
C LEU A 153 0.00 3.84 15.35
N VAL A 154 -0.32 4.66 14.35
CA VAL A 154 0.71 4.91 13.34
C VAL A 154 1.14 6.34 13.59
N ALA A 155 2.19 6.53 14.41
CA ALA A 155 2.98 7.75 14.25
C ALA A 155 3.28 7.86 12.76
N PRO A 156 3.24 9.05 12.14
CA PRO A 156 3.87 9.20 10.85
C PRO A 156 5.21 8.50 11.00
N VAL A 157 5.50 7.49 10.18
CA VAL A 157 6.87 6.98 10.10
C VAL A 157 7.63 8.28 9.88
N ALA A 158 8.35 8.70 10.92
CA ALA A 158 9.20 9.86 10.86
C ALA A 158 10.26 9.34 9.90
N LEU A 159 9.97 9.55 8.63
CA LEU A 159 10.87 9.34 7.54
C LEU A 159 11.89 10.44 7.80
N GLU A 160 12.83 10.13 8.71
CA GLU A 160 14.04 10.89 8.79
C GLU A 160 14.58 10.88 7.37
N PRO A 161 14.84 12.05 6.76
CA PRO A 161 15.35 12.08 5.41
C PRO A 161 16.72 11.41 5.44
N VAL A 162 16.75 10.12 5.11
CA VAL A 162 17.99 9.39 4.90
C VAL A 162 18.56 10.00 3.64
N ARG A 163 19.50 10.93 3.82
CA ARG A 163 20.29 11.44 2.72
C ARG A 163 20.99 10.23 2.12
N THR A 164 20.56 9.83 0.94
CA THR A 164 21.14 8.72 0.21
C THR A 164 21.91 9.33 -0.95
N ARG A 165 23.14 8.85 -1.17
CA ARG A 165 23.90 9.23 -2.36
C ARG A 165 23.59 8.20 -3.44
N ALA A 166 23.04 8.68 -4.55
CA ALA A 166 22.81 7.86 -5.72
C ALA A 166 24.02 7.95 -6.66
N GLU A 167 24.49 6.81 -7.15
CA GLU A 167 25.51 6.70 -8.19
C GLU A 167 24.90 5.97 -9.39
N LEU A 168 25.06 6.56 -10.58
CA LEU A 168 24.60 5.98 -11.84
C LEU A 168 25.77 5.26 -12.51
N GLU A 169 25.60 3.97 -12.75
CA GLU A 169 26.47 3.17 -13.61
C GLU A 169 25.80 3.02 -14.98
N ILE A 170 26.49 3.41 -16.05
CA ILE A 170 25.97 3.37 -17.42
C ILE A 170 26.88 2.46 -18.25
N THR A 171 26.32 1.38 -18.78
CA THR A 171 27.01 0.51 -19.74
C THR A 171 26.81 1.09 -21.14
N GLU A 172 27.72 1.95 -21.58
CA GLU A 172 27.61 2.70 -22.85
C GLU A 172 27.32 1.80 -24.06
N ALA A 173 27.96 0.62 -24.11
CA ALA A 173 27.79 -0.34 -25.20
C ALA A 173 26.35 -0.87 -25.36
N TRP A 174 25.51 -0.74 -24.33
CA TRP A 174 24.12 -1.19 -24.35
C TRP A 174 23.14 -0.02 -24.56
N CYS A 175 23.57 1.22 -24.37
CA CYS A 175 22.72 2.38 -24.56
C CYS A 175 22.34 2.55 -26.04
N LYS A 176 21.05 2.69 -26.34
CA LYS A 176 20.53 2.90 -27.71
C LYS A 176 20.14 4.35 -28.00
N GLY A 177 20.40 5.29 -27.08
CA GLY A 177 20.04 6.70 -27.25
C GLY A 177 18.54 6.98 -27.31
N CYS A 178 17.69 6.08 -26.79
CA CYS A 178 16.22 6.18 -26.91
C CYS A 178 15.55 7.30 -26.10
N ASP A 179 16.31 8.07 -25.31
CA ASP A 179 15.88 9.19 -24.46
C ASP A 179 14.85 8.93 -23.33
N ILE A 180 14.35 7.70 -23.17
CA ILE A 180 13.34 7.35 -22.14
C ILE A 180 13.78 7.76 -20.74
N CYS A 181 15.04 7.46 -20.38
CA CYS A 181 15.63 7.80 -19.08
C CYS A 181 15.67 9.32 -18.85
N VAL A 182 15.95 10.12 -19.88
CA VAL A 182 15.96 11.58 -19.83
C VAL A 182 14.55 12.10 -19.59
N LYS A 183 13.57 11.62 -20.37
CA LYS A 183 12.17 12.06 -20.28
C LYS A 183 11.50 11.69 -18.97
N VAL A 184 11.81 10.51 -18.41
CA VAL A 184 11.18 10.04 -17.18
C VAL A 184 11.88 10.55 -15.91
N CYS A 185 13.09 11.11 -16.04
CA CYS A 185 13.84 11.65 -14.91
C CYS A 185 13.05 12.76 -14.21
N PRO A 186 12.61 12.55 -12.95
CA PRO A 186 11.88 13.56 -12.17
C PRO A 186 12.62 14.89 -11.99
N GLU A 187 13.90 14.76 -11.66
CA GLU A 187 14.79 15.86 -11.31
C GLU A 187 15.45 16.46 -12.54
N ARG A 188 15.15 15.88 -13.71
CA ARG A 188 15.68 16.30 -15.01
C ARG A 188 17.20 16.46 -14.98
N CYS A 189 17.90 15.53 -14.32
CA CYS A 189 19.36 15.57 -14.16
C CYS A 189 20.12 14.75 -15.23
N LEU A 190 19.40 14.12 -16.17
CA LEU A 190 19.95 13.31 -17.24
C LEU A 190 19.82 14.02 -18.60
N PHE A 191 20.78 13.79 -19.48
CA PHE A 191 20.76 14.23 -20.88
C PHE A 191 21.42 13.19 -21.79
N LEU A 192 21.30 13.34 -23.11
CA LEU A 192 22.09 12.57 -24.07
C LEU A 192 23.28 13.43 -24.50
N ASN A 193 24.50 12.89 -24.43
CA ASN A 193 25.71 13.56 -24.89
C ASN A 193 25.84 13.53 -26.42
N GLU A 194 26.97 14.02 -26.94
CA GLU A 194 27.23 14.09 -28.39
C GLU A 194 27.26 12.72 -29.08
N GLN A 195 27.49 11.64 -28.33
CA GLN A 195 27.50 10.26 -28.80
C GLN A 195 26.14 9.57 -28.64
N GLU A 196 25.08 10.32 -28.30
CA GLU A 196 23.73 9.80 -28.00
C GLU A 196 23.71 8.81 -26.81
N VAL A 197 24.72 8.87 -25.95
CA VAL A 197 24.78 8.08 -24.71
C VAL A 197 24.24 8.93 -23.57
N VAL A 198 23.44 8.31 -22.70
CA VAL A 198 22.93 9.00 -21.51
C VAL A 198 24.07 9.39 -20.58
N GLU A 199 23.99 10.60 -20.03
CA GLU A 199 24.92 11.13 -19.05
C GLU A 199 24.15 11.93 -17.98
N ILE A 200 24.72 12.04 -16.78
CA ILE A 200 24.17 12.82 -15.67
C ILE A 200 24.92 14.15 -15.55
N PHE A 201 24.21 15.28 -15.70
CA PHE A 201 24.85 16.60 -15.58
C PHE A 201 24.87 17.13 -14.14
N ASP A 202 23.89 16.75 -13.33
CA ASP A 202 23.81 17.12 -11.91
C ASP A 202 23.62 15.87 -11.04
N PRO A 203 24.73 15.23 -10.62
CA PRO A 203 24.67 14.07 -9.74
C PRO A 203 24.02 14.35 -8.38
N ALA A 204 24.11 15.60 -7.88
CA ALA A 204 23.57 15.97 -6.58
C ALA A 204 22.03 16.06 -6.61
N ALA A 205 21.44 16.37 -7.77
CA ALA A 205 20.01 16.36 -7.97
C ALA A 205 19.41 14.94 -8.06
N CYS A 206 20.20 13.89 -8.29
CA CYS A 206 19.65 12.54 -8.40
C CYS A 206 19.10 12.02 -7.06
N THR A 207 17.80 11.71 -7.01
CA THR A 207 17.18 11.16 -5.80
C THR A 207 17.35 9.65 -5.63
N GLY A 208 17.91 8.95 -6.62
CA GLY A 208 18.01 7.49 -6.61
C GLY A 208 16.67 6.77 -6.81
N CYS A 209 15.65 7.41 -7.41
CA CYS A 209 14.31 6.83 -7.59
C CYS A 209 14.20 5.58 -8.51
N ARG A 210 15.29 5.19 -9.20
CA ARG A 210 15.38 4.02 -10.09
C ARG A 210 14.49 4.00 -11.33
N LEU A 211 13.74 5.07 -11.64
CA LEU A 211 12.91 5.13 -12.84
C LEU A 211 13.70 4.92 -14.15
N CYS A 212 14.89 5.51 -14.25
CA CYS A 212 15.77 5.33 -15.42
C CYS A 212 16.31 3.90 -15.54
N GLU A 213 16.57 3.22 -14.42
CA GLU A 213 17.00 1.81 -14.39
C GLU A 213 15.84 0.88 -14.82
N TRP A 214 14.65 1.05 -14.25
CA TRP A 214 13.50 0.18 -14.53
C TRP A 214 12.91 0.35 -15.93
N LEU A 215 13.03 1.54 -16.52
CA LEU A 215 12.44 1.84 -17.83
C LEU A 215 13.46 1.80 -18.97
N CYS A 216 14.73 1.49 -18.70
CA CYS A 216 15.72 1.29 -19.75
C CYS A 216 15.41 -0.02 -20.50
N PRO A 217 15.06 0.04 -21.81
CA PRO A 217 14.69 -1.16 -22.56
C PRO A 217 15.87 -2.14 -22.76
N ASP A 218 17.11 -1.63 -22.71
CA ASP A 218 18.34 -2.39 -22.91
C ASP A 218 19.11 -2.65 -21.60
N PHE A 219 18.53 -2.30 -20.45
CA PHE A 219 19.16 -2.46 -19.13
C PHE A 219 20.55 -1.80 -18.99
N ALA A 220 20.79 -0.74 -19.76
CA ALA A 220 22.08 -0.04 -19.81
C ALA A 220 22.38 0.83 -18.58
N ILE A 221 21.42 1.03 -17.68
CA ILE A 221 21.53 1.91 -16.51
C ILE A 221 21.33 1.09 -15.24
N ARG A 222 22.22 1.25 -14.27
CA ARG A 222 22.08 0.71 -12.91
C ARG A 222 22.21 1.82 -11.87
N ILE A 223 21.36 1.76 -10.85
CA ILE A 223 21.35 2.74 -9.74
C ILE A 223 21.88 2.08 -8.47
N HIS A 224 22.98 2.64 -7.96
CA HIS A 224 23.57 2.28 -6.68
C HIS A 224 23.16 3.32 -5.64
N ILE A 225 22.52 2.87 -4.55
CA ILE A 225 22.10 3.74 -3.46
C ILE A 225 22.95 3.42 -2.26
N GLN A 226 23.71 4.39 -1.78
CA GLN A 226 24.46 4.29 -0.53
C GLN A 226 23.72 5.09 0.55
N ALA A 227 23.54 4.49 1.72
CA ALA A 227 23.13 5.23 2.91
C ALA A 227 24.25 6.23 3.24
N ALA A 228 23.96 7.53 3.32
CA ALA A 228 24.95 8.44 3.88
C ALA A 228 25.10 8.11 5.36
N GLU A 229 26.34 7.95 5.80
CA GLU A 229 26.66 7.83 7.22
C GLU A 229 26.15 9.08 7.95
N SER A 230 25.42 8.87 9.04
CA SER A 230 25.00 9.93 9.95
C SER A 230 26.27 10.66 10.44
N GLN A 231 26.43 11.93 10.07
CA GLN A 231 27.46 12.76 10.69
C GLN A 231 27.11 12.88 12.18
N ALA A 232 28.01 12.38 13.04
CA ALA A 232 27.93 12.44 14.50
C ALA A 232 27.93 13.88 15.03
#